data_AF-A0A938SMV5-F1
#
_entry.id   AF-A0A938SMV5-F1
#
_cell.length_a   1.000
_cell.length_b   1.000
_cell.length_c   1.000
_cell.angle_alpha   90.00
_cell.angle_beta   90.00
_cell.angle_gamma   90.00
#
_symmetry.space_group_name_H-M   'P 1'
#
loop_
_entity.id
_entity.type
_entity.pdbx_description
1 polymer ?
#
loop_
_entity_poly.entity_id
_entity_poly.type
_entity_poly.pdbx_seq_one_letter_code
_entity_poly.pdbx_strand_id
1 'polypeptide(L)'
;MAKAVESTELDLAFSRWKTMAELQLKFVEVLGRHKLETAKAELVAAVAGSEWGVARMKAHVAQELDAVLKRLRRLRAQTARHIERLDQHAKAISRIRDGEDVAPDQLPRMWAAFTVFERMAPPATIEELSGTPLHAGARDTTGYVNVRRPEVPCSAPPASIDSVHALIGWIKRQGYVPRRGTHAYRQVIAAMARIADVANAQIKLLEQYLRDLEKRVYDTWQPVVLAALPEQADVKKIIKLGTT
;
A
#
# COMPACT_ATOMS: atom_id res chain seq x y z
N MET A 1 29.81 0.74 -1.76
CA MET A 1 29.07 0.40 -2.99
C MET A 1 27.86 -0.52 -2.73
N ALA A 2 27.94 -1.52 -1.83
CA ALA A 2 26.80 -2.42 -1.55
C ALA A 2 25.48 -1.74 -1.12
N LYS A 3 25.51 -0.70 -0.27
CA LYS A 3 24.29 0.00 0.20
C LYS A 3 23.54 0.83 -0.86
N ALA A 4 24.23 1.28 -1.91
CA ALA A 4 23.60 1.99 -3.01
C ALA A 4 22.89 1.02 -3.97
N VAL A 5 23.42 -0.20 -4.09
CA VAL A 5 22.83 -1.32 -4.84
C VAL A 5 21.58 -1.84 -4.12
N GLU A 6 21.60 -1.96 -2.80
CA GLU A 6 20.42 -2.36 -1.99
C GLU A 6 19.23 -1.39 -2.13
N SER A 7 19.50 -0.09 -2.21
CA SER A 7 18.45 0.93 -2.45
C SER A 7 17.79 0.78 -3.82
N THR A 8 18.61 0.53 -4.84
CA THR A 8 18.13 0.41 -6.22
C THR A 8 17.38 -0.90 -6.42
N GLU A 9 17.81 -1.98 -5.74
CA GLU A 9 17.07 -3.25 -5.71
C GLU A 9 15.72 -3.13 -4.99
N LEU A 10 15.62 -2.41 -3.88
CA LEU A 10 14.36 -2.15 -3.19
C LEU A 10 13.38 -1.34 -4.05
N ASP A 11 13.86 -0.30 -4.73
CA ASP A 11 13.06 0.51 -5.65
C ASP A 11 12.58 -0.31 -6.86
N LEU A 12 13.44 -1.17 -7.42
CA LEU A 12 13.10 -2.09 -8.51
C LEU A 12 12.11 -3.17 -8.08
N ALA A 13 12.26 -3.72 -6.86
CA ALA A 13 11.37 -4.70 -6.29
C ALA A 13 9.97 -4.10 -6.08
N PHE A 14 9.89 -2.89 -5.53
CA PHE A 14 8.62 -2.17 -5.36
C PHE A 14 7.94 -1.87 -6.70
N SER A 15 8.70 -1.42 -7.70
CA SER A 15 8.15 -1.13 -9.03
C SER A 15 7.60 -2.38 -9.72
N ARG A 16 8.35 -3.49 -9.73
CA ARG A 16 7.91 -4.77 -10.34
C ARG A 16 6.66 -5.31 -9.64
N TRP A 17 6.62 -5.19 -8.32
CA TRP A 17 5.47 -5.61 -7.53
C TRP A 17 4.21 -4.79 -7.86
N LYS A 18 4.33 -3.47 -7.89
CA LYS A 18 3.21 -2.57 -8.25
C LYS A 18 2.62 -2.96 -9.59
N THR A 19 3.47 -3.24 -10.58
CA THR A 19 3.03 -3.68 -11.92
C THR A 19 2.30 -5.02 -11.87
N MET A 20 2.79 -6.01 -11.11
CA MET A 20 2.13 -7.31 -10.97
C MET A 20 0.74 -7.18 -10.34
N ALA A 21 0.62 -6.43 -9.25
CA ALA A 21 -0.66 -6.20 -8.57
C ALA A 21 -1.66 -5.46 -9.47
N GLU A 22 -1.21 -4.46 -10.23
CA GLU A 22 -2.03 -3.76 -11.21
C GLU A 22 -2.56 -4.69 -12.31
N LEU A 23 -1.74 -5.64 -12.78
CA LEU A 23 -2.12 -6.63 -13.79
C LEU A 23 -3.14 -7.63 -13.26
N GLN A 24 -2.95 -8.16 -12.06
CA GLN A 24 -3.87 -9.09 -11.40
C GLN A 24 -5.26 -8.47 -11.21
N LEU A 25 -5.32 -7.25 -10.67
CA LEU A 25 -6.58 -6.48 -10.54
C LEU A 25 -7.25 -6.23 -11.89
N LYS A 26 -6.46 -5.89 -12.92
CA LYS A 26 -6.98 -5.66 -14.28
C LYS A 26 -7.56 -6.95 -14.87
N PHE A 27 -6.94 -8.09 -14.63
CA PHE A 27 -7.45 -9.39 -15.06
C PHE A 27 -8.83 -9.69 -14.45
N VAL A 28 -8.99 -9.53 -13.13
CA VAL A 28 -10.27 -9.77 -12.44
C VAL A 28 -11.38 -8.85 -12.95
N GLU A 29 -11.07 -7.57 -13.22
CA GLU A 29 -12.04 -6.65 -13.80
C GLU A 29 -12.48 -7.03 -15.21
N VAL A 30 -11.54 -7.45 -16.06
CA VAL A 30 -11.83 -7.87 -17.44
C VAL A 30 -12.69 -9.12 -17.43
N LEU A 31 -12.33 -10.11 -16.62
CA LEU A 31 -13.09 -11.34 -16.44
C LEU A 31 -14.52 -11.04 -15.97
N GLY A 32 -14.69 -10.16 -14.98
CA GLY A 32 -16.02 -9.79 -14.49
C GLY A 32 -16.87 -9.04 -15.47
N ARG A 33 -16.26 -8.12 -16.22
CA ARG A 33 -16.97 -7.41 -17.28
C ARG A 33 -17.45 -8.40 -18.34
N HIS A 34 -16.59 -9.32 -18.76
CA HIS A 34 -16.97 -10.36 -19.71
C HIS A 34 -18.16 -11.18 -19.19
N LYS A 35 -18.12 -11.64 -17.93
CA LYS A 35 -19.21 -12.41 -17.32
C LYS A 35 -20.52 -11.63 -17.17
N LEU A 36 -20.46 -10.36 -16.80
CA LEU A 36 -21.64 -9.49 -16.74
C LEU A 36 -22.29 -9.35 -18.12
N GLU A 37 -21.48 -9.15 -19.17
CA GLU A 37 -21.99 -9.06 -20.54
C GLU A 37 -22.58 -10.39 -21.02
N THR A 38 -21.99 -11.54 -20.67
CA THR A 38 -22.58 -12.86 -20.93
C THR A 38 -23.94 -13.00 -20.24
N ALA A 39 -24.05 -12.68 -18.95
CA ALA A 39 -25.31 -12.77 -18.19
C ALA A 39 -26.41 -11.86 -18.78
N LYS A 40 -26.05 -10.64 -19.21
CA LYS A 40 -26.98 -9.74 -19.92
C LYS A 40 -27.42 -10.30 -21.26
N ALA A 41 -26.51 -10.86 -22.05
CA ALA A 41 -26.83 -11.47 -23.33
C ALA A 41 -27.78 -12.66 -23.17
N GLU A 42 -27.52 -13.50 -22.16
CA GLU A 42 -28.38 -14.64 -21.82
C GLU A 42 -29.76 -14.23 -21.30
N LEU A 43 -29.85 -13.09 -20.59
CA LEU A 43 -31.12 -12.50 -20.18
C LEU A 43 -31.93 -12.07 -21.41
N VAL A 44 -31.31 -11.36 -22.35
CA VAL A 44 -31.96 -10.93 -23.59
C VAL A 44 -32.46 -12.14 -24.39
N ALA A 45 -31.66 -13.21 -24.46
CA ALA A 45 -32.06 -14.46 -25.11
C ALA A 45 -33.27 -15.11 -24.43
N ALA A 46 -33.30 -15.18 -23.08
CA ALA A 46 -34.43 -15.74 -22.33
C ALA A 46 -35.71 -14.90 -22.50
N VAL A 47 -35.61 -13.57 -22.52
CA VAL A 47 -36.73 -12.66 -22.79
C VAL A 47 -37.26 -12.87 -24.21
N ALA A 48 -36.38 -12.97 -25.21
CA ALA A 48 -36.77 -13.25 -26.60
C ALA A 48 -37.45 -14.63 -26.75
N GLY A 49 -37.02 -15.62 -25.95
CA GLY A 49 -37.64 -16.95 -25.88
C GLY A 49 -38.92 -17.02 -25.04
N SER A 50 -39.39 -15.91 -24.46
CA SER A 50 -40.55 -15.86 -23.53
C SER A 50 -40.39 -16.74 -22.27
N GLU A 51 -39.17 -17.06 -21.86
CA GLU A 51 -38.85 -17.84 -20.67
C GLU A 51 -38.76 -16.94 -19.43
N TRP A 52 -39.89 -16.40 -18.98
CA TRP A 52 -39.93 -15.35 -17.94
C TRP A 52 -39.31 -15.73 -16.59
N GLY A 53 -39.39 -17.01 -16.20
CA GLY A 53 -38.73 -17.53 -14.98
C GLY A 53 -37.21 -17.48 -15.07
N VAL A 54 -36.66 -17.93 -16.20
CA VAL A 54 -35.22 -17.91 -16.51
C VAL A 54 -34.73 -16.46 -16.65
N ALA A 55 -35.52 -15.60 -17.31
CA ALA A 55 -35.21 -14.19 -17.44
C ALA A 55 -35.12 -13.49 -16.08
N ARG A 56 -36.05 -13.76 -15.14
CA ARG A 56 -36.01 -13.13 -13.81
C ARG A 56 -34.77 -13.55 -13.00
N MET A 57 -34.39 -14.83 -13.07
CA MET A 57 -33.18 -15.34 -12.44
C MET A 57 -31.91 -14.70 -13.03
N LYS A 58 -31.80 -14.64 -14.36
CA LYS A 58 -30.67 -14.01 -15.06
C LYS A 58 -30.56 -12.50 -14.81
N ALA A 59 -31.69 -11.81 -14.67
CA ALA A 59 -31.72 -10.41 -14.30
C ALA A 59 -31.16 -10.18 -12.88
N HIS A 60 -31.49 -11.05 -11.92
CA HIS A 60 -30.95 -11.01 -10.57
C HIS A 60 -29.43 -11.25 -10.57
N VAL A 61 -28.97 -12.28 -11.28
CA VAL A 61 -27.54 -12.58 -11.47
C VAL A 61 -26.79 -11.38 -12.08
N ALA A 62 -27.32 -10.76 -13.13
CA ALA A 62 -26.70 -9.60 -13.74
C ALA A 62 -26.62 -8.39 -12.79
N GLN A 63 -27.64 -8.16 -11.97
CA GLN A 63 -27.64 -7.09 -10.95
C GLN A 63 -26.59 -7.34 -9.85
N GLU A 64 -26.49 -8.57 -9.35
CA GLU A 64 -25.48 -8.93 -8.35
C GLU A 64 -24.06 -8.78 -8.89
N LEU A 65 -23.81 -9.25 -10.11
CA LEU A 65 -22.52 -9.10 -10.79
C LEU A 65 -22.14 -7.62 -10.98
N ASP A 66 -23.09 -6.77 -11.41
CA ASP A 66 -22.85 -5.33 -11.55
C ASP A 66 -22.55 -4.65 -10.21
N ALA A 67 -23.26 -5.02 -9.14
CA ALA A 67 -23.03 -4.50 -7.80
C ALA A 67 -21.65 -4.91 -7.25
N VAL A 68 -21.23 -6.16 -7.46
CA VAL A 68 -19.89 -6.64 -7.07
C VAL A 68 -18.81 -5.92 -7.86
N LEU A 69 -18.97 -5.77 -9.18
CA LEU A 69 -18.03 -5.04 -10.03
C LEU A 69 -17.87 -3.58 -9.61
N LYS A 70 -18.96 -2.89 -9.27
CA LYS A 70 -18.93 -1.51 -8.75
C LYS A 70 -18.14 -1.42 -7.44
N ARG A 71 -18.35 -2.34 -6.50
CA ARG A 71 -17.59 -2.42 -5.23
C ARG A 71 -16.11 -2.66 -5.47
N LEU A 72 -15.77 -3.59 -6.36
CA LEU A 72 -14.40 -3.90 -6.73
C LEU A 72 -13.67 -2.70 -7.32
N ARG A 73 -14.30 -1.97 -8.26
CA ARG A 73 -13.71 -0.75 -8.85
C ARG A 73 -13.46 0.34 -7.80
N ARG A 74 -14.39 0.53 -6.85
CA ARG A 74 -14.22 1.50 -5.76
C ARG A 74 -13.05 1.12 -4.85
N LEU A 75 -12.98 -0.14 -4.43
CA LEU A 75 -11.88 -0.65 -3.62
C LEU A 75 -10.55 -0.50 -4.34
N ARG A 76 -10.47 -0.84 -5.64
CA ARG A 76 -9.28 -0.63 -6.45
C ARG A 76 -8.83 0.82 -6.45
N ALA A 77 -9.73 1.76 -6.71
CA ALA A 77 -9.39 3.18 -6.73
C ALA A 77 -8.87 3.68 -5.37
N GLN A 78 -9.47 3.19 -4.27
CA GLN A 78 -9.02 3.53 -2.91
C GLN A 78 -7.64 2.94 -2.61
N THR A 79 -7.43 1.65 -2.90
CA THR A 79 -6.16 0.96 -2.68
C THR A 79 -5.05 1.56 -3.54
N ALA A 80 -5.30 1.87 -4.81
CA ALA A 80 -4.33 2.51 -5.69
C ALA A 80 -3.86 3.87 -5.15
N ARG A 81 -4.80 4.73 -4.71
CA ARG A 81 -4.47 6.02 -4.07
C ARG A 81 -3.74 5.83 -2.75
N HIS A 82 -4.02 4.76 -2.01
CA HIS A 82 -3.32 4.48 -0.77
C HIS A 82 -1.86 4.06 -1.03
N ILE A 83 -1.64 3.14 -1.97
CA ILE A 83 -0.30 2.71 -2.41
C ILE A 83 0.50 3.89 -2.94
N GLU A 84 -0.09 4.73 -3.79
CA GLU A 84 0.58 5.92 -4.34
C GLU A 84 1.03 6.89 -3.23
N ARG A 85 0.19 7.12 -2.22
CA ARG A 85 0.57 7.94 -1.07
C ARG A 85 1.72 7.33 -0.27
N LEU A 86 1.69 6.02 -0.02
CA LEU A 86 2.77 5.34 0.70
C LEU A 86 4.10 5.38 -0.08
N ASP A 87 4.06 5.20 -1.40
CA ASP A 87 5.22 5.33 -2.28
C ASP A 87 5.83 6.75 -2.22
N GLN A 88 4.97 7.77 -2.28
CA GLN A 88 5.41 9.17 -2.14
C GLN A 88 6.06 9.43 -0.78
N HIS A 89 5.52 8.87 0.31
CA HIS A 89 6.11 8.97 1.64
C HIS A 89 7.44 8.22 1.75
N ALA A 90 7.54 7.01 1.18
CA ALA A 90 8.78 6.24 1.14
C ALA A 90 9.90 7.00 0.42
N LYS A 91 9.60 7.55 -0.76
CA LYS A 91 10.51 8.42 -1.52
C LYS A 91 10.88 9.70 -0.77
N ALA A 92 9.96 10.27 0.00
CA ALA A 92 10.25 11.47 0.78
C ALA A 92 11.20 11.18 1.95
N ILE A 93 11.06 10.04 2.64
CA ILE A 93 11.97 9.64 3.72
C ILE A 93 13.34 9.25 3.20
N SER A 94 13.41 8.56 2.05
CA SER A 94 14.70 8.08 1.53
C SER A 94 15.70 9.21 1.29
N ARG A 95 15.21 10.43 1.06
CA ARG A 95 16.01 11.67 0.96
C ARG A 95 16.82 12.00 2.21
N ILE A 96 16.52 11.43 3.37
CA ILE A 96 17.38 11.57 4.56
C ILE A 96 18.82 11.09 4.27
N ARG A 97 19.00 10.21 3.28
CA ARG A 97 20.32 9.73 2.82
C ARG A 97 21.15 10.83 2.17
N ASP A 98 20.52 11.85 1.61
CA ASP A 98 21.18 12.99 0.99
C ASP A 98 21.85 13.89 2.05
N GLY A 99 21.44 13.77 3.32
CA GLY A 99 22.06 14.45 4.46
C GLY A 99 22.03 15.96 4.29
N GLU A 100 23.20 16.59 4.29
CA GLU A 100 23.35 18.03 4.10
C GLU A 100 22.84 18.57 2.75
N ASP A 101 22.69 17.70 1.72
CA ASP A 101 22.24 18.11 0.38
C ASP A 101 20.70 18.18 0.25
N VAL A 102 19.96 17.82 1.31
CA VAL A 102 18.49 17.89 1.29
C VAL A 102 18.05 19.34 1.10
N ALA A 103 17.24 19.61 0.08
CA ALA A 103 16.75 20.96 -0.15
C ALA A 103 15.73 21.40 0.93
N PRO A 104 15.70 22.70 1.31
CA PRO A 104 14.86 23.19 2.42
C PRO A 104 13.36 22.93 2.26
N ASP A 105 12.86 22.96 1.02
CA ASP A 105 11.46 22.72 0.65
C ASP A 105 11.05 21.24 0.78
N GLN A 106 12.03 20.33 0.77
CA GLN A 106 11.83 18.88 0.85
C GLN A 106 11.76 18.41 2.30
N LEU A 107 12.40 19.15 3.21
CA LEU A 107 12.51 18.84 4.62
C LEU A 107 11.14 18.62 5.31
N PRO A 108 10.11 19.46 5.11
CA PRO A 108 8.79 19.23 5.69
C PRO A 108 8.13 17.93 5.19
N ARG A 109 8.31 17.60 3.90
CA ARG A 109 7.72 16.39 3.28
C ARG A 109 8.38 15.13 3.85
N MET A 110 9.71 15.15 4.01
CA MET A 110 10.47 14.06 4.63
C MET A 110 10.02 13.81 6.08
N TRP A 111 9.91 14.86 6.91
CA TRP A 111 9.48 14.70 8.30
C TRP A 111 8.01 14.32 8.46
N ALA A 112 7.14 14.80 7.57
CA ALA A 112 5.75 14.37 7.52
C ALA A 112 5.66 12.87 7.23
N ALA A 113 6.42 12.39 6.23
CA ALA A 113 6.48 10.98 5.90
C ALA A 113 7.04 10.13 7.06
N PHE A 114 8.09 10.58 7.75
CA PHE A 114 8.59 9.90 8.95
C PHE A 114 7.49 9.73 10.01
N THR A 115 6.73 10.79 10.27
CA THR A 115 5.63 10.75 11.24
C THR A 115 4.53 9.77 10.84
N VAL A 116 4.27 9.61 9.54
CA VAL A 116 3.31 8.63 9.03
C VAL A 116 3.78 7.22 9.36
N PHE A 117 5.01 6.84 9.00
CA PHE A 117 5.50 5.49 9.26
C PHE A 117 5.76 5.22 10.75
N GLU A 118 6.20 6.23 11.51
CA GLU A 118 6.30 6.14 12.96
C GLU A 118 4.96 5.78 13.60
N ARG A 119 3.85 6.37 13.15
CA ARG A 119 2.50 6.02 13.63
C ARG A 119 2.01 4.66 13.16
N MET A 120 2.54 4.17 12.04
CA MET A 120 2.22 2.84 11.51
C MET A 120 3.11 1.75 12.09
N ALA A 121 4.20 2.11 12.79
CA ALA A 121 5.16 1.18 13.33
C ALA A 121 4.55 0.37 14.47
N PRO A 122 4.83 -0.95 14.53
CA PRO A 122 4.50 -1.75 15.71
C PRO A 122 5.14 -1.15 16.97
N PRO A 123 4.49 -1.23 18.14
CA PRO A 123 5.04 -0.72 19.40
C PRO A 123 6.46 -1.24 19.68
N ALA A 124 6.71 -2.53 19.41
CA ALA A 124 8.03 -3.15 19.56
C ALA A 124 9.15 -2.46 18.75
N THR A 125 8.85 -1.98 17.54
CA THR A 125 9.82 -1.24 16.72
C THR A 125 10.15 0.11 17.35
N ILE A 126 9.15 0.81 17.90
CA ILE A 126 9.34 2.08 18.58
C ILE A 126 10.10 1.89 19.89
N GLU A 127 9.80 0.84 20.66
CA GLU A 127 10.51 0.48 21.88
C GLU A 127 11.99 0.18 21.60
N GLU A 128 12.30 -0.58 20.54
CA GLU A 128 13.69 -0.87 20.16
C GLU A 128 14.45 0.42 19.79
N LEU A 129 13.83 1.32 19.03
CA LEU A 129 14.44 2.61 18.66
C LEU A 129 14.64 3.53 19.87
N SER A 130 13.70 3.48 20.81
CA SER A 130 13.75 4.24 22.07
C SER A 130 14.78 3.65 23.04
N GLY A 131 15.01 2.33 22.99
CA GLY A 131 16.04 1.65 23.77
C GLY A 131 17.44 1.71 23.15
N THR A 132 17.57 2.15 21.90
CA THR A 132 18.88 2.24 21.22
C THR A 132 19.64 3.46 21.77
N PRO A 133 20.78 3.26 22.45
CA PRO A 133 21.51 4.36 23.08
C PRO A 133 22.14 5.30 22.05
N LEU A 134 22.18 6.58 22.39
CA LEU A 134 22.85 7.60 21.59
C LEU A 134 24.37 7.41 21.65
N HIS A 135 25.03 7.39 20.48
CA HIS A 135 26.48 7.32 20.44
C HIS A 135 27.07 8.67 20.90
N ALA A 136 28.14 8.67 21.71
CA ALA A 136 28.73 9.90 22.26
C ALA A 136 29.06 10.94 21.17
N GLY A 137 29.69 10.49 20.07
CA GLY A 137 29.99 11.34 18.90
C GLY A 137 28.78 11.87 18.13
N ALA A 138 27.55 11.43 18.40
CA ALA A 138 26.36 12.04 17.83
C ALA A 138 25.98 13.36 18.51
N ARG A 139 26.61 13.71 19.64
CA ARG A 139 26.40 15.02 20.31
C ARG A 139 27.23 16.16 19.71
N ASP A 140 28.11 15.85 18.77
CA ASP A 140 28.95 16.84 18.10
C ASP A 140 28.10 17.78 17.23
N THR A 141 28.18 19.09 17.50
CA THR A 141 27.44 20.13 16.76
C THR A 141 27.84 20.20 15.29
N THR A 142 29.09 19.86 14.97
CA THR A 142 29.59 19.84 13.59
C THR A 142 28.95 18.73 12.76
N GLY A 143 28.32 17.75 13.41
CA GLY A 143 27.62 16.66 12.77
C GLY A 143 26.25 17.01 12.20
N TYR A 144 25.83 18.27 12.27
CA TYR A 144 24.51 18.73 11.83
C TYR A 144 24.62 19.91 10.86
N VAL A 145 23.57 20.09 10.07
CA VAL A 145 23.34 21.28 9.24
C VAL A 145 21.92 21.77 9.48
N ASN A 146 21.80 23.09 9.68
CA ASN A 146 20.52 23.76 9.63
C ASN A 146 20.21 24.11 8.18
N VAL A 147 19.51 23.20 7.50
CA VAL A 147 19.18 23.33 6.08
C VAL A 147 18.34 24.60 5.80
N ARG A 148 17.54 25.05 6.76
CA ARG A 148 16.70 26.25 6.61
C ARG A 148 17.47 27.55 6.77
N ARG A 149 18.54 27.54 7.55
CA ARG A 149 19.39 28.69 7.90
C ARG A 149 20.85 28.25 8.03
N PRO A 150 21.55 28.00 6.91
CA PRO A 150 22.91 27.44 6.92
C PRO A 150 23.94 28.31 7.67
N GLU A 151 23.70 29.61 7.74
CA GLU A 151 24.52 30.59 8.46
C GLU A 151 24.42 30.47 9.98
N VAL A 152 23.38 29.83 10.51
CA VAL A 152 23.18 29.68 11.95
C VAL A 152 23.85 28.38 12.43
N PRO A 153 24.80 28.45 13.39
CA PRO A 153 25.45 27.25 13.90
C PRO A 153 24.42 26.34 14.60
N CYS A 154 24.62 25.03 14.45
CA CYS A 154 23.76 24.04 15.09
C CYS A 154 24.05 23.96 16.59
N SER A 155 22.99 23.83 17.39
CA SER A 155 23.11 23.54 18.82
C SER A 155 23.42 22.06 19.06
N ALA A 156 24.02 21.74 20.21
CA ALA A 156 24.29 20.35 20.58
C ALA A 156 23.00 19.67 21.08
N PRO A 157 22.81 18.36 20.83
CA PRO A 157 21.75 17.59 21.47
C PRO A 157 21.88 17.67 23.01
N PRO A 158 20.85 18.14 23.74
CA PRO A 158 20.88 18.23 25.20
C PRO A 158 21.10 16.87 25.87
N ALA A 159 21.64 16.88 27.09
CA ALA A 159 21.95 15.66 27.86
C ALA A 159 20.72 14.75 28.07
N SER A 160 19.52 15.33 28.09
CA SER A 160 18.23 14.61 28.19
C SER A 160 17.88 13.75 26.98
N ILE A 161 18.58 13.89 25.85
CA ILE A 161 18.43 13.02 24.69
C ILE A 161 19.38 11.85 24.87
N ASP A 162 18.86 10.69 25.24
CA ASP A 162 19.61 9.47 25.55
C ASP A 162 19.44 8.38 24.48
N SER A 163 18.43 8.50 23.63
CA SER A 163 18.10 7.52 22.60
C SER A 163 18.13 8.08 21.18
N VAL A 164 18.25 7.18 20.19
CA VAL A 164 18.18 7.54 18.76
C VAL A 164 16.80 8.08 18.40
N HIS A 165 15.72 7.54 18.99
CA HIS A 165 14.37 8.06 18.78
C HIS A 165 14.22 9.50 19.28
N ALA A 166 14.69 9.78 20.50
CA ALA A 166 14.69 11.14 21.06
C ALA A 166 15.54 12.10 20.22
N LEU A 167 16.67 11.63 19.67
CA LEU A 167 17.51 12.41 18.78
C LEU A 167 16.75 12.82 17.51
N ILE A 168 16.06 11.89 16.85
CA ILE A 168 15.26 12.18 15.65
C ILE A 168 14.19 13.23 15.96
N GLY A 169 13.50 13.08 17.09
CA GLY A 169 12.50 14.06 17.55
C GLY A 169 13.07 15.45 17.80
N TRP A 170 14.30 15.54 18.32
CA TRP A 170 15.00 16.81 18.48
C TRP A 170 15.45 17.42 17.15
N ILE A 171 16.11 16.66 16.27
CA ILE A 171 16.54 17.10 14.93
C ILE A 171 15.34 17.65 14.14
N LYS A 172 14.22 16.92 14.16
CA LYS A 172 12.96 17.33 13.50
C LYS A 172 12.44 18.67 14.04
N ARG A 173 12.47 18.90 15.35
CA ARG A 173 12.03 20.17 15.96
C ARG A 173 12.95 21.34 15.60
N GLN A 174 14.26 21.09 15.53
CA GLN A 174 15.23 22.11 15.16
C GLN A 174 15.26 22.40 13.64
N GLY A 175 14.72 21.49 12.82
CA GLY A 175 14.83 21.58 11.36
C GLY A 175 16.25 21.28 10.86
N TYR A 176 17.00 20.48 11.62
CA TYR A 176 18.36 20.08 11.27
C TYR A 176 18.33 18.81 10.40
N VAL A 177 19.45 18.53 9.75
CA VAL A 177 19.73 17.24 9.11
C VAL A 177 21.16 16.82 9.52
N PRO A 178 21.40 15.54 9.82
CA PRO A 178 22.76 15.09 10.13
C PRO A 178 23.64 15.08 8.87
N ARG A 179 24.89 15.53 9.01
CA ARG A 179 25.89 15.50 7.93
C ARG A 179 26.35 14.09 7.62
N ARG A 180 26.50 13.76 6.34
CA ARG A 180 26.98 12.46 5.88
C ARG A 180 28.32 12.09 6.52
N GLY A 181 28.48 10.80 6.80
CA GLY A 181 29.69 10.24 7.44
C GLY A 181 29.75 10.38 8.97
N THR A 182 28.95 11.26 9.58
CA THR A 182 28.97 11.45 11.03
C THR A 182 28.29 10.32 11.80
N HIS A 183 28.54 10.26 13.11
CA HIS A 183 27.88 9.29 13.98
C HIS A 183 26.37 9.52 14.04
N ALA A 184 25.94 10.79 14.10
CA ALA A 184 24.54 11.18 14.05
C ALA A 184 23.85 10.68 12.78
N TYR A 185 24.49 10.87 11.62
CA TYR A 185 23.96 10.40 10.33
C TYR A 185 23.79 8.89 10.29
N ARG A 186 24.79 8.13 10.75
CA ARG A 186 24.73 6.67 10.79
C ARG A 186 23.58 6.17 11.67
N GLN A 187 23.39 6.76 12.85
CA GLN A 187 22.31 6.37 13.77
C GLN A 187 20.92 6.75 13.23
N VAL A 188 20.76 7.98 12.71
CA VAL A 188 19.48 8.46 12.16
C VAL A 188 19.08 7.64 10.94
N ILE A 189 20.00 7.32 10.03
CA ILE A 189 19.69 6.49 8.86
C ILE A 189 19.33 5.07 9.25
N ALA A 190 20.04 4.46 10.19
CA ALA A 190 19.70 3.12 10.66
C ALA A 190 18.28 3.07 11.25
N ALA A 191 17.91 4.07 12.04
CA ALA A 191 16.57 4.20 12.59
C ALA A 191 15.51 4.46 11.51
N MET A 192 15.80 5.35 10.55
CA MET A 192 14.92 5.62 9.41
C MET A 192 14.70 4.39 8.53
N ALA A 193 15.73 3.56 8.33
CA ALA A 193 15.61 2.30 7.60
C ALA A 193 14.68 1.33 8.32
N ARG A 194 14.82 1.17 9.64
CA ARG A 194 13.92 0.34 10.46
C ARG A 194 12.47 0.82 10.40
N ILE A 195 12.24 2.13 10.41
CA ILE A 195 10.89 2.70 10.23
C ILE A 195 10.40 2.48 8.79
N ALA A 196 11.26 2.54 7.78
CA ALA A 196 10.90 2.25 6.40
C ALA A 196 10.55 0.77 6.19
N ASP A 197 11.14 -0.17 6.95
CA ASP A 197 10.76 -1.59 6.91
C ASP A 197 9.31 -1.84 7.34
N VAL A 198 8.74 -0.97 8.18
CA VAL A 198 7.31 -0.98 8.50
C VAL A 198 6.46 -0.73 7.25
N ALA A 199 6.91 0.17 6.35
CA ALA A 199 6.22 0.40 5.09
C ALA A 199 6.19 -0.88 4.23
N ASN A 200 7.28 -1.65 4.21
CA ASN A 200 7.35 -2.94 3.53
C ASN A 200 6.40 -3.99 4.14
N ALA A 201 6.26 -4.02 5.48
CA ALA A 201 5.30 -4.89 6.15
C ALA A 201 3.84 -4.51 5.82
N GLN A 202 3.54 -3.21 5.74
CA GLN A 202 2.23 -2.70 5.35
C GLN A 202 1.90 -3.00 3.88
N ILE A 203 2.91 -2.96 3.00
CA ILE A 203 2.77 -3.42 1.62
C ILE A 203 2.39 -4.91 1.58
N LYS A 204 3.05 -5.77 2.37
CA LYS A 204 2.67 -7.20 2.47
C LYS A 204 1.24 -7.41 2.98
N LEU A 205 0.78 -6.59 3.92
CA LEU A 205 -0.62 -6.62 4.37
C LEU A 205 -1.58 -6.25 3.24
N LEU A 206 -1.24 -5.23 2.44
CA LEU A 206 -2.02 -4.88 1.25
C LEU A 206 -2.00 -5.99 0.19
N GLU A 207 -0.90 -6.74 0.04
CA GLU A 207 -0.85 -7.94 -0.82
C GLU A 207 -1.81 -9.03 -0.36
N GLN A 208 -1.85 -9.31 0.94
CA GLN A 208 -2.76 -10.27 1.51
C GLN A 208 -4.21 -9.82 1.34
N TYR A 209 -4.48 -8.53 1.57
CA TYR A 209 -5.79 -7.97 1.35
C TYR A 209 -6.25 -8.08 -0.11
N LEU A 210 -5.36 -7.85 -1.09
CA LEU A 210 -5.67 -8.04 -2.51
C LEU A 210 -5.95 -9.51 -2.84
N ARG A 211 -5.14 -10.45 -2.34
CA ARG A 211 -5.38 -11.90 -2.50
C ARG A 211 -6.70 -12.33 -1.88
N ASP A 212 -7.05 -11.80 -0.71
CA ASP A 212 -8.34 -12.04 -0.07
C ASP A 212 -9.50 -11.45 -0.88
N LEU A 213 -9.28 -10.31 -1.53
CA LEU A 213 -10.26 -9.68 -2.42
C LEU A 213 -10.50 -10.55 -3.65
N GLU A 214 -9.43 -11.06 -4.27
CA GLU A 214 -9.52 -12.01 -5.38
C GLU A 214 -10.28 -13.27 -4.95
N LYS A 215 -9.88 -13.87 -3.82
CA LYS A 215 -10.53 -15.06 -3.28
C LYS A 215 -12.01 -14.82 -3.00
N ARG A 216 -12.38 -13.73 -2.32
CA ARG A 216 -13.80 -13.38 -2.07
C ARG A 216 -14.58 -13.14 -3.34
N VAL A 217 -13.97 -12.52 -4.35
CA VAL A 217 -14.61 -12.31 -5.66
C VAL A 217 -14.85 -13.66 -6.33
N TYR A 218 -13.85 -14.56 -6.33
CA TYR A 218 -14.01 -15.93 -6.81
C TYR A 218 -15.10 -16.69 -6.03
N ASP A 219 -15.08 -16.66 -4.70
CA ASP A 219 -16.05 -17.33 -3.83
C ASP A 219 -17.47 -16.75 -4.02
N THR A 220 -17.60 -15.44 -4.26
CA THR A 220 -18.89 -14.80 -4.54
C THR A 220 -19.39 -15.12 -5.94
N TRP A 221 -18.48 -15.24 -6.91
CA TRP A 221 -18.83 -15.50 -8.30
C TRP A 221 -19.03 -16.98 -8.56
N GLN A 222 -18.46 -17.88 -7.79
CA GLN A 222 -18.56 -19.32 -8.02
C GLN A 222 -20.01 -19.82 -7.94
N PRO A 223 -20.84 -19.46 -6.93
CA PRO A 223 -22.25 -19.80 -6.91
C PRO A 223 -23.03 -19.17 -8.07
N VAL A 224 -22.72 -17.91 -8.42
CA VAL A 224 -23.39 -17.15 -9.50
C VAL A 224 -23.03 -17.71 -10.88
N VAL A 225 -21.79 -18.14 -11.07
CA VAL A 225 -21.28 -18.79 -12.29
C VAL A 225 -21.84 -20.20 -12.40
N LEU A 226 -21.95 -20.95 -11.30
CA LEU A 226 -22.61 -22.26 -11.29
C LEU A 226 -24.11 -22.13 -11.63
N ALA A 227 -24.77 -21.05 -11.19
CA ALA A 227 -26.15 -20.74 -11.53
C ALA A 227 -26.34 -20.17 -12.96
N ALA A 228 -25.28 -19.61 -13.56
CA ALA A 228 -25.27 -19.08 -14.93
C ALA A 228 -24.67 -20.04 -15.97
N LEU A 229 -24.26 -21.25 -15.57
CA LEU A 229 -23.91 -22.29 -16.53
C LEU A 229 -25.18 -22.66 -17.31
N PRO A 230 -25.10 -22.82 -18.64
CA PRO A 230 -26.25 -23.14 -19.45
C PRO A 230 -26.87 -24.46 -18.97
N GLU A 231 -28.13 -24.40 -18.57
CA GLU A 231 -28.96 -25.54 -18.18
C GLU A 231 -29.26 -26.51 -19.34
N GLN A 232 -28.29 -26.86 -20.19
CA GLN A 232 -28.55 -27.91 -21.20
C GLN A 232 -28.82 -29.28 -20.56
N ALA A 233 -28.56 -29.46 -19.26
CA ALA A 233 -28.80 -30.72 -18.57
C ALA A 233 -30.13 -30.83 -17.80
N ASP A 234 -30.77 -29.75 -17.32
CA ASP A 234 -31.86 -29.91 -16.33
C ASP A 234 -33.12 -29.01 -16.43
N VAL A 235 -33.23 -28.04 -17.35
CA VAL A 235 -34.52 -27.29 -17.52
C VAL A 235 -35.66 -28.24 -17.87
N LYS A 236 -35.38 -29.25 -18.71
CA LYS A 236 -36.38 -30.26 -19.11
C LYS A 236 -36.83 -31.15 -17.95
N LYS A 237 -36.04 -31.30 -16.88
CA LYS A 237 -36.45 -32.06 -15.69
C LYS A 237 -37.27 -31.20 -14.74
N ILE A 238 -36.92 -29.93 -14.56
CA ILE A 238 -37.64 -29.02 -13.66
C ILE A 238 -39.03 -28.67 -14.23
N ILE A 239 -39.17 -28.48 -15.56
CA ILE A 239 -40.48 -28.24 -16.19
C ILE A 239 -41.38 -29.49 -16.14
N LYS A 240 -40.82 -30.71 -16.18
CA LYS A 240 -41.59 -31.96 -16.03
C LYS A 240 -42.05 -32.24 -14.60
N LEU A 241 -41.33 -31.74 -13.58
CA LEU A 241 -41.69 -31.90 -12.17
C LEU A 241 -42.74 -30.90 -11.67
N GLY A 242 -42.97 -29.82 -12.42
CA GLY A 242 -44.00 -28.80 -12.11
C GLY A 242 -45.31 -28.93 -12.88
N THR A 243 -45.50 -29.99 -13.67
CA THR A 243 -46.71 -30.24 -14.49
C THR A 243 -47.35 -31.62 -14.26
N THR A 244 -47.06 -32.27 -13.14
CA THR A 244 -47.79 -33.45 -12.63
C THR A 244 -48.45 -33.15 -11.30
#